data_AF-A0A842Q7L8-F1
#
_entry.id   AF-A0A842Q7L8-F1
#
_cell.length_a   1.000
_cell.length_b   1.000
_cell.length_c   1.000
_cell.angle_alpha   90.00
_cell.angle_beta   90.00
_cell.angle_gamma   90.00
#
_symmetry.space_group_name_H-M   'P 1'
#
loop_
_entity.id
_entity.type
_entity.pdbx_description
1 polymer ?
#
loop_
_entity_poly.entity_id
_entity_poly.type
_entity_poly.pdbx_seq_one_letter_code
_entity_poly.pdbx_strand_id
1 'polypeptide(L)' 'MKPEKLFGSNAGKVWGILANKKKPLSAYKIMKLSDLKRDDVLSGLGWLGKEGKIEVLENGKSKLYKLT' A
#
# COMPACT_ATOMS: atom_id res chain seq x y z
N MET A 1 -17.33 4.59 -14.37
CA MET A 1 -16.98 4.05 -13.03
C MET A 1 -16.28 5.16 -12.26
N LYS A 2 -16.75 5.53 -11.06
CA LYS A 2 -16.13 6.63 -10.29
C LYS A 2 -14.72 6.20 -9.87
N PRO A 3 -13.68 7.03 -10.10
CA PRO A 3 -12.28 6.69 -9.79
C PRO A 3 -12.08 6.29 -8.33
N GLU A 4 -12.87 6.90 -7.43
CA GLU A 4 -12.91 6.67 -5.99
C GLU A 4 -13.12 5.19 -5.62
N LYS A 5 -13.95 4.48 -6.39
CA LYS A 5 -14.28 3.08 -6.12
C LYS A 5 -13.12 2.15 -6.47
N LEU A 6 -12.32 2.51 -7.48
CA LEU A 6 -11.15 1.75 -7.91
C LEU A 6 -10.00 1.93 -6.91
N PHE A 7 -9.69 3.18 -6.57
CA PHE A 7 -8.65 3.50 -5.59
C PHE A 7 -8.98 2.97 -4.18
N GLY A 8 -10.24 3.06 -3.76
CA GLY A 8 -10.70 2.48 -2.49
C GLY A 8 -10.57 0.95 -2.45
N SER A 9 -10.88 0.26 -3.55
CA SER A 9 -10.73 -1.20 -3.65
C SER A 9 -9.25 -1.63 -3.58
N ASN A 10 -8.37 -0.92 -4.29
CA ASN A 10 -6.94 -1.17 -4.26
C ASN A 10 -6.33 -0.85 -2.88
N ALA A 11 -6.72 0.26 -2.28
CA ALA A 11 -6.31 0.65 -0.93
C ALA A 11 -6.74 -0.39 0.12
N GLY A 12 -7.95 -0.93 0.02
CA GLY A 12 -8.42 -2.00 0.91
C GLY A 12 -7.56 -3.27 0.83
N LYS A 13 -7.18 -3.69 -0.39
CA LYS A 13 -6.26 -4.83 -0.58
C LYS A 13 -4.88 -4.56 0.02
N VAL A 14 -4.30 -3.39 -0.27
CA VAL A 14 -2.98 -2.99 0.27
C VAL A 14 -3.01 -2.91 1.79
N TRP A 15 -4.07 -2.32 2.36
CA TRP A 15 -4.27 -2.22 3.80
C TRP A 15 -4.34 -3.61 4.44
N GLY A 16 -5.13 -4.53 3.87
CA GLY A 16 -5.22 -5.90 4.36
C GLY A 16 -3.87 -6.63 4.37
N ILE A 17 -3.03 -6.41 3.36
CA ILE A 17 -1.68 -6.99 3.29
C ILE A 17 -0.80 -6.44 4.42
N LEU A 18 -0.82 -5.11 4.63
CA LEU A 18 -0.05 -4.45 5.68
C LEU A 18 -0.55 -4.84 7.07
N ALA A 19 -1.87 -4.91 7.29
CA ALA A 19 -2.48 -5.32 8.55
C ALA A 19 -2.11 -6.76 8.95
N ASN A 20 -2.00 -7.66 7.97
CA ASN A 20 -1.60 -9.05 8.21
C ASN A 20 -0.09 -9.23 8.43
N LYS A 21 0.74 -8.19 8.22
CA LYS A 21 2.20 -8.28 8.39
C LYS A 21 2.66 -7.42 9.55
N LYS A 22 3.26 -8.05 10.55
CA LYS A 22 3.90 -7.38 11.70
C LYS A 22 5.14 -6.56 11.35
N LYS A 23 5.54 -6.50 10.08
CA LYS A 23 6.76 -5.80 9.63
C LYS A 23 6.47 -4.91 8.42
N PRO A 24 7.21 -3.79 8.29
CA PRO A 24 7.12 -2.95 7.11
C PRO A 24 7.42 -3.72 5.83
N LEU A 25 6.68 -3.42 4.75
CA LEU A 25 6.82 -4.07 3.46
C LEU A 25 7.22 -3.07 2.38
N SER A 26 8.02 -3.49 1.42
CA SER A 26 8.24 -2.68 0.20
C SER A 26 7.05 -2.79 -0.74
N ALA A 27 6.87 -1.78 -1.61
CA ALA A 27 5.85 -1.82 -2.66
C ALA A 27 5.95 -3.10 -3.52
N TYR A 28 7.17 -3.58 -3.80
CA TYR A 28 7.39 -4.83 -4.52
C TYR A 28 6.85 -6.06 -3.76
N LYS A 29 7.02 -6.11 -2.44
CA LYS A 29 6.50 -7.22 -1.63
C LYS A 29 4.98 -7.19 -1.56
N ILE A 30 4.38 -6.01 -1.46
CA ILE A 30 2.93 -5.82 -1.50
C ILE A 30 2.36 -6.27 -2.85
N MET A 31 3.00 -5.90 -3.95
CA MET A 31 2.66 -6.33 -5.31
C MET A 31 2.61 -7.86 -5.42
N LYS A 32 3.65 -8.56 -4.96
CA LYS A 32 3.71 -10.02 -4.97
C LYS A 32 2.66 -10.71 -4.09
N LEU A 33 2.20 -10.06 -3.03
CA LEU A 33 1.22 -10.63 -2.10
C LEU A 33 -0.23 -10.32 -2.48
N SER A 34 -0.47 -9.24 -3.23
CA SER A 34 -1.81 -8.76 -3.60
C SER A 34 -2.22 -9.09 -5.04
N ASP A 35 -1.28 -9.60 -5.85
CA ASP A 35 -1.42 -9.81 -7.29
C ASP A 35 -1.82 -8.54 -8.08
N LEU A 36 -1.56 -7.38 -7.48
CA LEU A 36 -1.79 -6.08 -8.10
C LEU A 36 -0.60 -5.65 -8.95
N LYS A 37 -0.83 -4.79 -9.94
CA LYS A 37 0.26 -4.13 -10.66
C LYS A 37 0.90 -3.05 -9.79
N ARG A 38 2.09 -2.61 -10.17
CA ARG A 38 2.84 -1.58 -9.44
C ARG A 38 2.03 -0.30 -9.26
N ASP A 39 1.38 0.20 -10.31
CA ASP A 39 0.53 1.40 -10.26
C ASP A 39 -0.65 1.24 -9.29
N ASP A 40 -1.31 0.09 -9.30
CA ASP A 40 -2.42 -0.19 -8.39
C ASP A 40 -1.95 -0.17 -6.92
N VAL A 41 -0.79 -0.78 -6.63
CA VAL A 41 -0.19 -0.74 -5.30
C VAL A 41 0.19 0.68 -4.90
N LEU A 42 0.84 1.44 -5.78
CA LEU A 42 1.24 2.82 -5.49
C LEU A 42 0.03 3.73 -5.30
N SER A 43 -1.04 3.53 -6.06
CA SER A 43 -2.28 4.27 -5.90
C SER A 43 -2.97 3.95 -4.55
N GLY A 44 -2.98 2.68 -4.14
CA GLY A 44 -3.49 2.26 -2.84
C GLY A 44 -2.66 2.81 -1.68
N LEU A 45 -1.33 2.76 -1.78
CA LEU A 45 -0.43 3.37 -0.81
C LEU A 45 -0.61 4.90 -0.74
N GLY A 46 -0.75 5.58 -1.87
CA GLY A 46 -1.02 7.02 -1.93
C GLY A 46 -2.36 7.40 -1.27
N TRP A 47 -3.40 6.59 -1.49
CA TRP A 47 -4.69 6.77 -0.83
C TRP A 47 -4.60 6.59 0.70
N LEU A 48 -3.95 5.52 1.15
CA LEU A 48 -3.74 5.27 2.58
C LEU A 48 -2.86 6.35 3.22
N GLY A 49 -1.86 6.85 2.51
CA GLY A 49 -1.02 7.95 2.95
C GLY A 49 -1.79 9.26 3.07
N LYS A 50 -2.70 9.55 2.12
CA LYS A 50 -3.62 10.69 2.19
C LYS A 50 -4.53 10.62 3.41
N GLU A 51 -4.97 9.42 3.80
CA GLU A 51 -5.77 9.20 5.01
C GLU A 51 -4.94 9.12 6.31
N GLY A 52 -3.61 9.19 6.24
CA GLY A 52 -2.73 9.07 7.41
C GLY A 52 -2.71 7.67 8.03
N LYS A 53 -3.05 6.62 7.27
CA LYS A 53 -3.14 5.23 7.75
C LYS A 53 -1.84 4.44 7.65
N ILE A 54 -0.82 5.01 7.01
CA ILE A 54 0.48 4.36 6.82
C ILE A 54 1.62 5.30 7.17
N GLU A 55 2.71 4.72 7.67
CA GLU A 55 4.01 5.35 7.78
C GLU A 55 4.94 4.85 6.70
N VAL A 56 5.75 5.78 6.17
CA VAL A 56 6.80 5.49 5.18
C VAL A 56 8.15 5.53 5.86
N LEU A 57 8.85 4.41 5.84
CA LEU A 57 10.18 4.25 6.39
C LEU A 57 11.20 4.25 5.25
N GLU A 58 12.23 5.08 5.38
CA GLU A 58 13.35 5.10 4.44
C GLU A 58 14.32 3.97 4.77
N ASN A 59 14.60 3.12 3.79
CA ASN A 59 15.57 2.02 3.90
C ASN A 59 16.58 2.15 2.76
N GLY A 60 17.54 3.05 2.94
CA GLY A 60 18.51 3.44 1.91
C GLY A 60 17.81 4.05 0.69
N LYS A 61 17.97 3.42 -0.49
CA LYS A 61 17.31 3.86 -1.73
C LYS A 61 15.85 3.37 -1.87
N SER A 62 15.34 2.58 -0.93
CA SER A 62 14.01 1.96 -0.99
C SER A 62 13.09 2.48 0.11
N LYS A 63 11.79 2.48 -0.17
CA LYS A 63 10.73 2.82 0.80
C LYS A 63 10.05 1.55 1.32
N LEU A 64 9.84 1.51 2.63
CA LEU A 64 9.02 0.50 3.30
C LEU A 64 7.77 1.17 3.87
N TYR A 65 6.68 0.41 3.92
CA TYR A 65 5.37 0.88 4.34
C TYR A 65 4.86 0.00 5.47
N LYS A 66 4.34 0.61 6.53
CA LYS A 66 3.60 -0.06 7.62
C LYS A 66 2.35 0.74 7.95
N LEU A 67 1.36 0.11 8.58
CA LEU A 67 0.24 0.85 9.15
C LEU A 67 0.71 1.64 10.38
N THR A 68 0.09 2.80 10.59
CA THR A 68 0.24 3.64 11.79
C THR A 68 -0.52 3.04 12.98
#